data_AF-A0A968X3C2-F1
#
_entry.id   AF-A0A968X3C2-F1
#
_cell.length_a   1.000
_cell.length_b   1.000
_cell.length_c   1.000
_cell.angle_alpha   90.00
_cell.angle_beta   90.00
_cell.angle_gamma   90.00
#
_symmetry.space_group_name_H-M   'P 1'
#
loop_
_entity.id
_entity.type
_entity.pdbx_description
1 polymer ?
#
loop_
_entity_poly.entity_id
_entity_poly.type
_entity_poly.pdbx_seq_one_letter_code
_entity_poly.pdbx_strand_id
1 'polypeptide(L)'
;MVIQTTAQLRAALRHGFTEPVLQQLFVQLPSPKWDDKTVRAFEQAYRATKQGEVVQLDPSLHKHEFLRYLVAHHPVLLHGSNHADIDELTPRSQTDFDDNPVNAVFATGDGVWPMFFAIVDQKTFRGSMRNGCFVVDTDAEPQRYYFFSVYKEWLAQNAWCDGTIYVLPKATFRKSDTNGIRFDEWISEVPVQPLMKLPIAPTDFPFLSRVAGHNERESILVSWLRYKKRVK
;
A
#
# COMPACT_ATOMS: atom_id res chain seq x y z
N MET A 1 -6.62 -1.19 -15.93
CA MET A 1 -5.88 -2.21 -15.17
C MET A 1 -6.88 -2.85 -14.23
N VAL A 2 -7.31 -4.08 -14.52
CA VAL A 2 -8.33 -4.76 -13.72
C VAL A 2 -7.64 -5.27 -12.46
N ILE A 3 -7.99 -4.70 -11.31
CA ILE A 3 -7.61 -5.21 -9.99
C ILE A 3 -8.45 -6.48 -9.79
N GLN A 4 -8.01 -7.61 -10.34
CA GLN A 4 -8.68 -8.91 -10.15
C GLN A 4 -8.36 -9.47 -8.77
N THR A 5 -8.85 -8.86 -7.69
CA THR A 5 -8.68 -9.44 -6.35
C THR A 5 -9.78 -9.05 -5.39
N THR A 6 -11.01 -9.54 -5.59
CA THR A 6 -12.04 -9.22 -4.60
C THR A 6 -13.05 -10.35 -4.36
N ALA A 7 -13.70 -10.92 -5.38
CA ALA A 7 -14.75 -11.94 -5.15
C ALA A 7 -14.27 -13.21 -4.41
N GLN A 8 -13.14 -13.81 -4.82
CA GLN A 8 -12.57 -14.98 -4.15
C GLN A 8 -11.94 -14.66 -2.78
N LEU A 9 -11.45 -13.42 -2.62
CA LEU A 9 -10.92 -12.90 -1.37
C LEU A 9 -12.01 -12.82 -0.28
N ARG A 10 -13.19 -12.31 -0.66
CA ARG A 10 -14.34 -12.15 0.23
C ARG A 10 -14.88 -13.47 0.74
N ALA A 11 -15.01 -14.46 -0.15
CA ALA A 11 -15.46 -15.79 0.24
C ALA A 11 -14.51 -16.40 1.29
N ALA A 12 -13.20 -16.21 1.13
CA ALA A 12 -12.21 -16.70 2.07
C ALA A 12 -12.29 -15.98 3.43
N LEU A 13 -12.43 -14.65 3.44
CA LEU A 13 -12.47 -13.84 4.67
C LEU A 13 -13.75 -14.03 5.49
N ARG A 14 -14.91 -14.29 4.85
CA ARG A 14 -16.17 -14.60 5.54
C ARG A 14 -16.15 -15.94 6.31
N HIS A 15 -15.16 -16.80 6.05
CA HIS A 15 -15.06 -18.14 6.64
C HIS A 15 -13.92 -18.31 7.66
N GLY A 16 -13.51 -17.23 8.35
CA GLY A 16 -12.72 -17.36 9.58
C GLY A 16 -11.21 -17.23 9.42
N PHE A 17 -10.75 -16.21 8.68
CA PHE A 17 -9.36 -15.76 8.86
C PHE A 17 -9.24 -15.17 10.26
N THR A 18 -8.50 -15.83 11.13
CA THR A 18 -8.11 -15.32 12.44
C THR A 18 -6.70 -14.75 12.35
N GLU A 19 -6.30 -13.95 13.35
CA GLU A 19 -4.93 -13.44 13.42
C GLU A 19 -3.85 -14.54 13.25
N PRO A 20 -3.93 -15.71 13.93
CA PRO A 20 -2.97 -16.79 13.72
C PRO A 20 -2.89 -17.28 12.26
N VAL A 21 -4.01 -17.31 11.54
CA VAL A 21 -4.04 -17.71 10.13
C VAL A 21 -3.31 -16.68 9.26
N LEU A 22 -3.58 -15.39 9.47
CA LEU A 22 -2.88 -14.32 8.77
C LEU A 22 -1.38 -14.34 9.08
N GLN A 23 -1.00 -14.56 10.33
CA GLN A 23 0.38 -14.68 10.75
C GLN A 23 1.10 -15.87 10.11
N GLN A 24 0.41 -16.99 9.87
CA GLN A 24 1.01 -18.12 9.15
C GLN A 24 1.18 -17.84 7.65
N LEU A 25 0.24 -17.11 7.04
CA LEU A 25 0.19 -16.91 5.59
C LEU A 25 0.98 -15.71 5.10
N PHE A 26 1.08 -14.64 5.88
CA PHE A 26 1.51 -13.32 5.42
C PHE A 26 2.65 -12.73 6.24
N VAL A 27 3.29 -11.70 5.69
CA VAL A 27 4.43 -11.03 6.34
C VAL A 27 3.94 -9.83 7.13
N GLN A 28 4.70 -9.45 8.16
CA GLN A 28 4.43 -8.27 8.97
C GLN A 28 5.67 -7.39 8.97
N LEU A 29 5.46 -6.10 9.21
CA LEU A 29 6.50 -5.24 9.76
C LEU A 29 6.24 -5.13 11.26
N PRO A 30 7.29 -5.20 12.10
CA PRO A 30 7.16 -4.85 13.50
C PRO A 30 6.56 -3.46 13.63
N SER A 31 5.72 -3.27 14.64
CA SER A 31 5.25 -1.94 15.01
C SER A 31 6.43 -1.01 15.17
N PRO A 32 6.35 0.19 14.58
CA PRO A 32 7.50 1.05 14.53
C PRO A 32 7.82 1.56 15.94
N LYS A 33 9.10 1.58 16.28
CA LYS A 33 9.61 2.21 17.51
C LYS A 33 10.61 3.27 17.08
N TRP A 34 10.16 4.51 17.07
CA TRP A 34 11.01 5.66 16.72
C TRP A 34 11.57 6.28 17.99
N ASP A 35 12.87 6.57 17.98
CA ASP A 35 13.45 7.41 19.03
C ASP A 35 13.10 8.90 18.80
N ASP A 36 13.32 9.72 19.82
CA ASP A 36 12.99 11.15 19.76
C ASP A 36 13.74 11.90 18.64
N LYS A 37 14.94 11.43 18.26
CA LYS A 37 15.72 12.05 17.19
C LYS A 37 15.06 11.78 15.84
N THR A 38 14.65 10.54 15.59
CA THR A 38 13.90 10.14 14.39
C THR A 38 12.58 10.89 14.30
N VAL A 39 11.80 10.96 15.39
CA VAL A 39 10.53 11.70 15.41
C VAL A 39 10.74 13.18 15.08
N ARG A 40 11.74 13.84 15.67
CA ARG A 40 12.05 15.25 15.36
C ARG A 40 12.42 15.45 13.90
N ALA A 41 13.19 14.54 13.32
CA ALA A 41 13.57 14.62 11.91
C ALA A 41 12.37 14.44 10.97
N PHE A 42 11.46 13.51 11.28
CA PHE A 42 10.21 13.34 10.54
C PHE A 42 9.30 14.56 10.62
N GLU A 43 9.09 15.11 11.82
CA GLU A 43 8.31 16.34 12.00
C GLU A 43 8.91 17.53 11.25
N GLN A 44 10.24 17.67 11.29
CA GLN A 44 10.93 18.73 10.57
C GLN A 44 10.73 18.60 9.06
N ALA A 45 10.89 17.40 8.49
CA ALA A 45 10.68 17.15 7.07
C ALA A 45 9.23 17.45 6.66
N TYR A 46 8.25 17.02 7.46
CA TYR A 46 6.84 17.29 7.23
C TYR A 46 6.51 18.79 7.25
N ARG A 47 6.95 19.53 8.27
CA ARG A 47 6.66 20.97 8.43
C ARG A 47 7.39 21.88 7.45
N ALA A 48 8.58 21.48 7.02
CA ALA A 48 9.39 22.26 6.08
C ALA A 48 8.89 22.15 4.63
N THR A 49 8.15 21.08 4.30
CA THR A 49 7.66 20.84 2.94
C THR A 49 6.39 21.64 2.68
N LYS A 50 6.40 22.49 1.63
CA LYS A 50 5.20 23.24 1.25
C LYS A 50 4.26 22.37 0.40
N GLN A 51 3.03 22.86 0.24
CA GLN A 51 2.00 22.15 -0.52
C GLN A 51 2.50 21.79 -1.94
N GLY A 52 2.40 20.52 -2.29
CA GLY A 52 2.76 19.99 -3.61
C GLY A 52 4.27 19.82 -3.85
N GLU A 53 5.12 20.25 -2.92
CA GLU A 53 6.57 20.12 -3.05
C GLU A 53 7.07 18.70 -2.71
N VAL A 54 8.30 18.42 -3.15
CA VAL A 54 9.01 17.18 -2.84
C VAL A 54 9.60 17.24 -1.44
N VAL A 55 9.29 16.25 -0.61
CA VAL A 55 9.85 16.10 0.73
C VAL A 55 11.36 15.89 0.66
N GLN A 56 12.10 16.70 1.40
CA GLN A 56 13.54 16.51 1.63
C GLN A 56 13.73 15.70 2.91
N LEU A 57 13.97 14.39 2.77
CA LEU A 57 14.23 13.48 3.89
C LEU A 57 15.73 13.21 4.02
N ASP A 58 16.24 13.16 5.24
CA ASP A 58 17.62 12.72 5.52
C ASP A 58 17.84 11.31 4.92
N PRO A 59 18.88 11.09 4.08
CA PRO A 59 19.14 9.79 3.45
C PRO A 59 19.40 8.64 4.42
N SER A 60 19.76 8.92 5.67
CA SER A 60 19.93 7.92 6.71
C SER A 60 18.61 7.38 7.27
N LEU A 61 17.49 8.06 6.99
CA LEU A 61 16.16 7.66 7.41
C LEU A 61 15.47 6.82 6.33
N HIS A 62 14.74 5.80 6.76
CA HIS A 62 13.97 4.98 5.86
C HIS A 62 12.64 5.65 5.47
N LYS A 63 12.38 5.78 4.17
CA LYS A 63 11.16 6.42 3.66
C LYS A 63 9.88 5.72 4.13
N HIS A 64 9.87 4.39 4.20
CA HIS A 64 8.70 3.66 4.70
C HIS A 64 8.41 3.98 6.18
N GLU A 65 9.44 4.22 7.01
CA GLU A 65 9.24 4.63 8.41
C GLU A 65 8.67 6.05 8.50
N PHE A 66 9.15 6.97 7.66
CA PHE A 66 8.58 8.32 7.56
C PHE A 66 7.09 8.27 7.15
N LEU A 67 6.75 7.47 6.14
CA LEU A 67 5.36 7.33 5.69
C LEU A 67 4.46 6.71 6.78
N ARG A 68 4.95 5.69 7.50
CA ARG A 68 4.26 5.09 8.65
C ARG A 68 4.06 6.10 9.78
N TYR A 69 5.05 6.96 10.03
CA TYR A 69 4.94 8.06 10.98
C TYR A 69 3.86 9.06 10.56
N LEU A 70 3.86 9.49 9.29
CA LEU A 70 2.88 10.46 8.78
C LEU A 70 1.44 10.00 8.98
N VAL A 71 1.11 8.77 8.57
CA VAL A 71 -0.27 8.25 8.70
C VAL A 71 -0.68 8.00 10.16
N ALA A 72 0.27 7.79 11.06
CA ALA A 72 0.01 7.58 12.48
C ALA A 72 -0.24 8.90 13.24
N HIS A 73 0.42 9.99 12.83
CA HIS A 73 0.44 11.24 13.60
C HIS A 73 -0.27 12.42 12.93
N HIS A 74 -0.58 12.33 11.63
CA HIS A 74 -1.20 13.40 10.86
C HIS A 74 -2.49 12.92 10.18
N PRO A 75 -3.47 13.81 9.92
CA PRO A 75 -4.72 13.47 9.25
C PRO A 75 -4.50 13.34 7.73
N VAL A 76 -3.65 12.40 7.32
CA VAL A 76 -3.24 12.18 5.94
C VAL A 76 -3.48 10.74 5.49
N LEU A 77 -3.54 10.55 4.18
CA LEU A 77 -3.56 9.25 3.51
C LEU A 77 -2.51 9.25 2.41
N LEU A 78 -2.18 8.06 1.90
CA LEU A 78 -1.11 7.88 0.93
C LEU A 78 -1.61 7.27 -0.38
N HIS A 79 -1.08 7.75 -1.50
CA HIS A 79 -1.33 7.21 -2.84
C HIS A 79 0.00 6.96 -3.56
N GLY A 80 0.16 5.77 -4.17
CA GLY A 80 1.34 5.43 -4.95
C GLY A 80 1.10 5.49 -6.45
N SER A 81 2.03 6.08 -7.21
CA SER A 81 1.96 6.18 -8.67
C SER A 81 3.35 6.15 -9.31
N ASN A 82 3.45 5.69 -10.57
CA ASN A 82 4.67 5.82 -11.37
C ASN A 82 4.85 7.24 -11.96
N HIS A 83 3.82 8.10 -11.89
CA HIS A 83 3.91 9.48 -12.37
C HIS A 83 4.42 10.38 -11.25
N ALA A 84 5.49 11.15 -11.51
CA ALA A 84 6.16 11.98 -10.51
C ALA A 84 5.49 13.34 -10.28
N ASP A 85 4.78 13.85 -11.29
CA ASP A 85 4.32 15.24 -11.33
C ASP A 85 2.78 15.35 -11.40
N ILE A 86 2.08 14.65 -10.51
CA ILE A 86 0.63 14.82 -10.36
C ILE A 86 0.37 15.99 -9.40
N ASP A 87 -0.24 17.05 -9.91
CA ASP A 87 -0.65 18.19 -9.09
C ASP A 87 -2.07 18.04 -8.52
N GLU A 88 -2.90 17.23 -9.19
CA GLU A 88 -4.25 16.90 -8.75
C GLU A 88 -4.60 15.46 -9.16
N LEU A 89 -5.02 14.65 -8.19
CA LEU A 89 -5.57 13.33 -8.45
C LEU A 89 -7.05 13.48 -8.74
N THR A 90 -7.45 13.10 -9.95
CA THR A 90 -8.86 13.10 -10.35
C THR A 90 -9.50 11.72 -10.16
N PRO A 91 -10.77 11.64 -9.75
CA PRO A 91 -11.51 10.39 -9.66
C PRO A 91 -11.49 9.62 -10.98
N ARG A 92 -11.30 8.30 -10.91
CA ARG A 92 -11.32 7.42 -12.09
C ARG A 92 -12.26 6.25 -11.85
N SER A 93 -12.91 5.80 -12.92
CA SER A 93 -13.75 4.60 -12.87
C SER A 93 -12.90 3.36 -12.63
N GLN A 94 -13.14 2.70 -11.50
CA GLN A 94 -12.53 1.45 -11.07
C GLN A 94 -13.56 0.63 -10.28
N THR A 95 -13.17 -0.51 -9.75
CA THR A 95 -13.98 -1.27 -8.79
C THR A 95 -13.39 -1.09 -7.39
N ASP A 96 -14.25 -0.93 -6.39
CA ASP A 96 -13.84 -0.92 -4.99
C ASP A 96 -13.51 -2.35 -4.49
N PHE A 97 -13.09 -2.48 -3.24
CA PHE A 97 -12.88 -3.78 -2.61
C PHE A 97 -14.12 -4.72 -2.70
N ASP A 98 -15.33 -4.16 -2.72
CA ASP A 98 -16.59 -4.87 -2.87
C ASP A 98 -17.02 -5.07 -4.35
N ASP A 99 -16.12 -4.84 -5.31
CA ASP A 99 -16.30 -5.00 -6.76
C ASP A 99 -17.48 -4.16 -7.29
N ASN A 100 -17.87 -3.16 -6.50
CA ASN A 100 -18.82 -2.17 -6.94
C ASN A 100 -18.08 -1.19 -7.84
N PRO A 101 -18.67 -0.83 -9.00
CA PRO A 101 -18.11 0.23 -9.82
C PRO A 101 -18.16 1.54 -9.04
N VAL A 102 -17.02 2.22 -8.94
CA VAL A 102 -16.87 3.50 -8.27
C VAL A 102 -16.03 4.44 -9.13
N ASN A 103 -16.31 5.74 -9.05
CA ASN A 103 -15.48 6.78 -9.66
C ASN A 103 -14.76 7.55 -8.55
N ALA A 104 -13.54 7.16 -8.21
CA ALA A 104 -12.85 7.68 -7.04
C ALA A 104 -11.33 7.81 -7.21
N VAL A 105 -10.73 8.65 -6.37
CA VAL A 105 -9.31 8.64 -5.99
C VAL A 105 -9.15 7.63 -4.85
N PHE A 106 -8.23 6.69 -5.01
CA PHE A 106 -7.92 5.67 -4.00
C PHE A 106 -6.69 6.09 -3.19
N ALA A 107 -6.74 5.86 -1.89
CA ALA A 107 -5.62 6.08 -0.98
C ALA A 107 -5.65 5.04 0.15
N THR A 108 -4.63 5.06 0.99
CA THR A 108 -4.54 4.15 2.14
C THR A 108 -4.00 4.84 3.39
N GLY A 109 -4.45 4.38 4.55
CA GLY A 109 -3.87 4.73 5.86
C GLY A 109 -2.60 3.93 6.21
N ASP A 110 -2.07 3.16 5.26
CA ASP A 110 -0.88 2.35 5.44
C ASP A 110 0.37 2.98 4.81
N GLY A 111 1.49 2.96 5.54
CA GLY A 111 2.77 3.55 5.11
C GLY A 111 3.57 2.78 4.06
N VAL A 112 3.19 1.54 3.75
CA VAL A 112 4.03 0.57 3.00
C VAL A 112 3.33 0.03 1.75
N TRP A 113 2.05 -0.31 1.87
CA TRP A 113 1.20 -0.79 0.79
C TRP A 113 1.19 0.11 -0.46
N PRO A 114 1.11 1.45 -0.37
CA PRO A 114 1.10 2.29 -1.56
C PRO A 114 2.45 2.30 -2.29
N MET A 115 3.56 1.99 -1.59
CA MET A 115 4.89 1.89 -2.22
C MET A 115 4.94 0.80 -3.29
N PHE A 116 4.25 -0.31 -3.07
CA PHE A 116 4.17 -1.39 -4.05
C PHE A 116 3.58 -0.92 -5.38
N PHE A 117 2.47 -0.15 -5.34
CA PHE A 117 1.85 0.41 -6.54
C PHE A 117 2.71 1.46 -7.24
N ALA A 118 3.50 2.21 -6.47
CA ALA A 118 4.40 3.20 -7.00
C ALA A 118 5.64 2.59 -7.70
N ILE A 119 6.12 1.42 -7.25
CA ILE A 119 7.33 0.80 -7.83
C ILE A 119 7.06 -0.29 -8.87
N VAL A 120 5.85 -0.82 -8.97
CA VAL A 120 5.49 -1.73 -10.07
C VAL A 120 5.47 -0.93 -11.37
N ASP A 121 6.31 -1.33 -12.33
CA ASP A 121 6.38 -0.66 -13.63
C ASP A 121 5.14 -0.97 -14.47
N GLN A 122 4.19 -0.04 -14.50
CA GLN A 122 2.94 -0.19 -15.24
C GLN A 122 3.14 -0.22 -16.76
N LYS A 123 4.26 0.28 -17.29
CA LYS A 123 4.54 0.26 -18.74
C LYS A 123 4.86 -1.16 -19.21
N THR A 124 5.63 -1.89 -18.41
CA THR A 124 6.04 -3.26 -18.71
C THR A 124 5.12 -4.31 -18.08
N PHE A 125 4.29 -3.94 -17.10
CA PHE A 125 3.39 -4.86 -16.38
C PHE A 125 2.53 -5.72 -17.32
N ARG A 126 2.51 -7.04 -17.08
CA ARG A 126 1.68 -8.03 -17.78
C ARG A 126 1.09 -9.03 -16.80
N GLY A 127 -0.06 -9.59 -17.16
CA GLY A 127 -0.76 -10.59 -16.36
C GLY A 127 -1.48 -9.99 -15.16
N SER A 128 -1.48 -10.74 -14.06
CA SER A 128 -2.23 -10.39 -12.85
C SER A 128 -1.33 -9.97 -11.68
N MET A 129 -1.92 -9.13 -10.81
CA MET A 129 -1.32 -8.64 -9.57
C MET A 129 -2.25 -9.00 -8.42
N ARG A 130 -1.68 -9.49 -7.32
CA ARG A 130 -2.40 -9.90 -6.12
C ARG A 130 -1.68 -9.36 -4.91
N ASN A 131 -2.34 -8.50 -4.16
CA ASN A 131 -1.74 -7.87 -3.00
C ASN A 131 -2.79 -7.63 -1.92
N GLY A 132 -2.34 -7.30 -0.72
CA GLY A 132 -3.23 -6.85 0.34
C GLY A 132 -2.48 -6.40 1.58
N CYS A 133 -3.12 -5.50 2.30
CA CYS A 133 -2.76 -5.05 3.64
C CYS A 133 -3.97 -5.30 4.55
N PHE A 134 -3.96 -6.41 5.28
CA PHE A 134 -5.00 -6.74 6.24
C PHE A 134 -4.69 -6.09 7.57
N VAL A 135 -5.68 -5.42 8.15
CA VAL A 135 -5.59 -4.83 9.49
C VAL A 135 -6.42 -5.66 10.45
N VAL A 136 -5.78 -6.11 11.53
CA VAL A 136 -6.41 -6.76 12.67
C VAL A 136 -6.35 -5.78 13.84
N ASP A 137 -7.51 -5.35 14.33
CA ASP A 137 -7.57 -4.54 15.54
C ASP A 137 -7.26 -5.45 16.75
N THR A 138 -6.33 -5.01 17.59
CA THR A 138 -5.97 -5.68 18.87
C THR A 138 -6.14 -4.69 20.02
N ASP A 139 -6.14 -5.18 21.26
CA ASP A 139 -6.26 -4.33 22.46
C ASP A 139 -5.09 -3.34 22.63
N ALA A 140 -3.94 -3.60 21.99
CA ALA A 140 -2.76 -2.73 22.05
C ALA A 140 -2.69 -1.77 20.85
N GLU A 141 -2.45 -2.32 19.67
CA GLU A 141 -2.31 -1.56 18.43
C GLU A 141 -2.74 -2.38 17.21
N PRO A 142 -3.26 -1.75 16.13
CA PRO A 142 -3.64 -2.48 14.93
C PRO A 142 -2.45 -3.21 14.30
N GLN A 143 -2.55 -4.53 14.16
CA GLN A 143 -1.54 -5.36 13.51
C GLN A 143 -1.82 -5.43 12.01
N ARG A 144 -0.74 -5.41 11.22
CA ARG A 144 -0.84 -5.39 9.75
C ARG A 144 -0.15 -6.59 9.12
N TYR A 145 -0.87 -7.23 8.22
CA TYR A 145 -0.40 -8.42 7.50
C TYR A 145 -0.41 -8.13 6.00
N TYR A 146 0.74 -8.31 5.36
CA TYR A 146 0.96 -7.98 3.97
C TYR A 146 1.22 -9.23 3.12
N PHE A 147 0.72 -9.18 1.89
CA PHE A 147 1.22 -10.05 0.84
C PHE A 147 1.31 -9.28 -0.47
N PHE A 148 2.32 -9.62 -1.26
CA PHE A 148 2.59 -9.02 -2.55
C PHE A 148 2.95 -10.11 -3.54
N SER A 149 2.22 -10.20 -4.63
CA SER A 149 2.42 -11.25 -5.62
C SER A 149 2.08 -10.73 -7.01
N VAL A 150 2.92 -11.02 -7.98
CA VAL A 150 2.74 -10.62 -9.38
C VAL A 150 2.96 -11.82 -10.29
N TYR A 151 2.54 -11.71 -11.55
CA TYR A 151 2.78 -12.74 -12.55
C TYR A 151 4.28 -13.09 -12.63
N LYS A 152 4.63 -14.36 -12.41
CA LYS A 152 6.02 -14.80 -12.19
C LYS A 152 6.95 -14.53 -13.39
N GLU A 153 6.46 -14.66 -14.62
CA GLU A 153 7.26 -14.42 -15.82
C GLU A 153 7.56 -12.92 -16.02
N TRP A 154 6.66 -12.05 -15.56
CA TRP A 154 6.92 -10.60 -15.53
C TRP A 154 7.91 -10.24 -14.41
N LEU A 155 7.78 -10.86 -13.23
CA LEU A 155 8.71 -10.65 -12.10
C LEU A 155 10.17 -10.89 -12.48
N ALA A 156 10.42 -11.87 -13.36
CA ALA A 156 11.75 -12.24 -13.82
C ALA A 156 12.42 -11.22 -14.78
N GLN A 157 11.69 -10.21 -15.27
CA GLN A 157 12.12 -9.31 -16.35
C GLN A 157 12.38 -7.86 -15.91
N ASN A 158 12.88 -7.66 -14.68
CA ASN A 158 13.07 -6.33 -14.08
C ASN A 158 11.76 -5.54 -13.92
N ALA A 159 10.94 -6.04 -13.00
CA ALA A 159 9.55 -5.66 -12.79
C ALA A 159 9.32 -4.27 -12.15
N TRP A 160 10.37 -3.47 -12.00
CA TRP A 160 10.37 -2.33 -11.08
C TRP A 160 10.76 -1.03 -11.77
N CYS A 161 10.17 0.07 -11.31
CA CYS A 161 10.58 1.42 -11.63
C CYS A 161 10.61 2.29 -10.37
N ASP A 162 11.24 3.46 -10.49
CA ASP A 162 11.04 4.52 -9.51
C ASP A 162 9.60 5.04 -9.59
N GLY A 163 9.11 5.55 -8.46
CA GLY A 163 7.76 6.04 -8.32
C GLY A 163 7.66 7.20 -7.36
N THR A 164 6.43 7.57 -7.04
CA THR A 164 6.14 8.67 -6.11
C THR A 164 4.99 8.30 -5.20
N ILE A 165 5.18 8.56 -3.92
CA ILE A 165 4.11 8.58 -2.93
C ILE A 165 3.59 9.99 -2.80
N TYR A 166 2.28 10.14 -2.95
CA TYR A 166 1.56 11.37 -2.71
C TYR A 166 0.92 11.31 -1.32
N VAL A 167 1.22 12.30 -0.50
CA VAL A 167 0.58 12.50 0.80
C VAL A 167 -0.66 13.36 0.56
N LEU A 168 -1.83 12.84 0.88
CA LEU A 168 -3.13 13.45 0.59
C LEU A 168 -3.82 13.87 1.89
N PRO A 169 -4.56 14.99 1.89
CA PRO A 169 -5.41 15.34 3.03
C PRO A 169 -6.53 14.31 3.18
N LYS A 170 -6.79 13.86 4.41
CA LYS A 170 -7.80 12.82 4.68
C LYS A 170 -9.25 13.30 4.56
N ALA A 171 -9.49 14.61 4.56
CA ALA A 171 -10.80 15.21 4.79
C ALA A 171 -11.93 14.74 3.85
N THR A 172 -11.65 14.47 2.57
CA THR A 172 -12.66 14.06 1.58
C THR A 172 -12.79 12.55 1.42
N PHE A 173 -12.00 11.78 2.18
CA PHE A 173 -11.95 10.33 2.05
C PHE A 173 -12.89 9.66 3.04
N ARG A 174 -13.52 8.58 2.57
CA ARG A 174 -14.22 7.59 3.41
C ARG A 174 -13.58 6.22 3.21
N LYS A 175 -13.69 5.35 4.20
CA LYS A 175 -13.31 3.94 4.04
C LYS A 175 -14.24 3.27 3.04
N SER A 176 -13.71 2.40 2.18
CA SER A 176 -14.53 1.59 1.29
C SER A 176 -15.12 0.35 1.98
N ASP A 177 -14.54 -0.09 3.12
CA ASP A 177 -14.99 -1.25 3.87
C ASP A 177 -15.50 -0.94 5.29
N THR A 178 -16.29 -1.86 5.87
CA THR A 178 -16.97 -1.61 7.15
C THR A 178 -17.03 -2.79 8.14
N ASN A 179 -16.28 -3.90 8.03
CA ASN A 179 -16.37 -4.98 9.04
C ASN A 179 -15.12 -5.85 9.28
N GLY A 180 -14.80 -6.10 10.57
CA GLY A 180 -13.95 -7.20 11.08
C GLY A 180 -12.47 -7.13 10.67
N ILE A 181 -12.10 -7.84 9.62
CA ILE A 181 -10.78 -7.70 8.97
C ILE A 181 -10.95 -6.66 7.87
N ARG A 182 -10.27 -5.52 8.04
CA ARG A 182 -10.35 -4.42 7.08
C ARG A 182 -9.14 -4.38 6.15
N PHE A 183 -9.41 -4.04 4.90
CA PHE A 183 -8.44 -3.46 3.98
C PHE A 183 -8.33 -1.99 4.28
N ASP A 184 -7.12 -1.45 4.38
CA ASP A 184 -6.95 -0.03 4.66
C ASP A 184 -7.15 0.83 3.39
N GLU A 185 -8.25 0.59 2.67
CA GLU A 185 -8.63 1.27 1.44
C GLU A 185 -9.56 2.45 1.72
N TRP A 186 -9.23 3.60 1.14
CA TRP A 186 -9.96 4.84 1.28
C TRP A 186 -10.27 5.40 -0.10
N ILE A 187 -11.47 5.98 -0.25
CA ILE A 187 -11.94 6.54 -1.52
C ILE A 187 -12.43 7.98 -1.35
N SER A 188 -12.08 8.85 -2.31
CA SER A 188 -12.58 10.21 -2.47
C SER A 188 -13.22 10.36 -3.85
N GLU A 189 -14.45 10.84 -3.92
CA GLU A 189 -15.19 11.03 -5.19
C GLU A 189 -14.98 12.41 -5.81
N VAL A 190 -14.15 13.24 -5.16
CA VAL A 190 -13.75 14.56 -5.63
C VAL A 190 -12.25 14.58 -5.94
N PRO A 191 -11.79 15.49 -6.83
CA PRO A 191 -10.37 15.72 -7.04
C PRO A 191 -9.63 16.07 -5.74
N VAL A 192 -8.39 15.62 -5.62
CA VAL A 192 -7.56 15.81 -4.42
C VAL A 192 -6.18 16.33 -4.81
N GLN A 193 -5.81 17.47 -4.25
CA GLN A 193 -4.46 18.01 -4.37
C GLN A 193 -3.54 17.38 -3.31
N PRO A 194 -2.36 16.88 -3.68
CA PRO A 194 -1.38 16.41 -2.72
C PRO A 194 -0.88 17.52 -1.79
N LEU A 195 -0.69 17.19 -0.51
CA LEU A 195 0.04 18.03 0.43
C LEU A 195 1.52 18.03 0.11
N MET A 196 2.08 16.89 -0.28
CA MET A 196 3.49 16.74 -0.63
C MET A 196 3.74 15.45 -1.41
N LYS A 197 4.91 15.36 -2.03
CA LYS A 197 5.34 14.24 -2.87
C LYS A 197 6.62 13.65 -2.29
N LEU A 198 6.73 12.32 -2.24
CA LEU A 198 7.93 11.61 -1.83
C LEU A 198 8.36 10.66 -2.95
N PRO A 199 9.43 10.99 -3.71
CA PRO A 199 10.03 10.07 -4.65
C PRO A 199 10.50 8.80 -3.93
N ILE A 200 10.23 7.64 -4.50
CA ILE A 200 10.67 6.35 -3.96
C ILE A 200 11.32 5.51 -5.06
N ALA A 201 12.39 4.81 -4.70
CA ALA A 201 13.01 3.78 -5.51
C ALA A 201 12.53 2.39 -5.04
N PRO A 202 12.66 1.33 -5.86
CA PRO A 202 12.35 -0.04 -5.44
C PRO A 202 13.05 -0.45 -4.12
N THR A 203 14.28 0.02 -3.89
CA THR A 203 15.06 -0.25 -2.68
C THR A 203 14.49 0.38 -1.40
N ASP A 204 13.62 1.39 -1.52
CA ASP A 204 12.94 1.98 -0.36
C ASP A 204 11.82 1.08 0.17
N PHE A 205 11.29 0.18 -0.67
CA PHE A 205 10.19 -0.71 -0.32
C PHE A 205 10.66 -1.89 0.55
N PRO A 206 10.20 -1.99 1.81
CA PRO A 206 10.73 -2.95 2.78
C PRO A 206 10.42 -4.42 2.43
N PHE A 207 9.50 -4.67 1.50
CA PHE A 207 9.11 -6.01 1.08
C PHE A 207 9.53 -6.34 -0.36
N LEU A 208 10.50 -5.62 -0.96
CA LEU A 208 10.92 -5.87 -2.35
C LEU A 208 11.36 -7.33 -2.57
N SER A 209 12.21 -7.86 -1.69
CA SER A 209 12.64 -9.27 -1.73
C SER A 209 11.53 -10.26 -1.31
N ARG A 210 10.39 -9.74 -0.86
CA ARG A 210 9.21 -10.53 -0.46
C ARG A 210 8.02 -10.36 -1.40
N VAL A 211 8.27 -9.96 -2.65
CA VAL A 211 7.25 -10.07 -3.70
C VAL A 211 7.34 -11.45 -4.34
N ALA A 212 6.24 -12.19 -4.30
CA ALA A 212 6.16 -13.54 -4.88
C ALA A 212 5.81 -13.52 -6.38
N GLY A 213 6.30 -14.52 -7.10
CA GLY A 213 5.82 -14.84 -8.45
C GLY A 213 4.70 -15.89 -8.41
N HIS A 214 3.53 -15.58 -8.96
CA HIS A 214 2.43 -16.54 -9.15
C HIS A 214 2.21 -16.94 -10.60
N ASN A 215 1.58 -18.10 -10.82
CA ASN A 215 1.09 -18.48 -12.15
C ASN A 215 -0.23 -17.78 -12.44
N GLU A 216 -0.43 -17.29 -13.67
CA GLU A 216 -1.63 -16.53 -14.04
C GLU A 216 -2.95 -17.27 -13.74
N ARG A 217 -2.97 -18.59 -13.98
CA ARG A 217 -4.16 -19.44 -13.78
C ARG A 217 -4.32 -19.99 -12.37
N GLU A 218 -3.39 -19.72 -11.44
CA GLU A 218 -3.53 -20.23 -10.07
C GLU A 218 -4.61 -19.45 -9.31
N SER A 219 -5.36 -20.09 -8.40
CA SER A 219 -6.33 -19.37 -7.56
C SER A 219 -5.64 -18.53 -6.49
N ILE A 220 -6.34 -17.53 -5.93
CA ILE A 220 -5.79 -16.70 -4.86
C ILE A 220 -5.43 -17.52 -3.60
N LEU A 221 -6.26 -18.52 -3.26
CA LEU A 221 -6.01 -19.40 -2.11
C LEU A 221 -4.68 -20.14 -2.25
N VAL A 222 -4.36 -20.62 -3.45
CA VAL A 222 -3.08 -21.26 -3.75
C VAL A 222 -1.93 -20.26 -3.63
N SER A 223 -2.12 -19.01 -4.09
CA SER A 223 -1.13 -17.96 -3.93
C SER A 223 -0.84 -17.68 -2.45
N TRP A 224 -1.86 -17.58 -1.61
CA TRP A 224 -1.72 -17.35 -0.17
C TRP A 224 -1.01 -18.49 0.54
N LEU A 225 -1.46 -19.74 0.35
CA LEU A 225 -0.84 -20.93 0.96
C LEU A 225 0.63 -21.10 0.56
N ARG A 226 1.01 -20.63 -0.63
CA ARG A 226 2.38 -20.70 -1.14
C ARG A 226 3.20 -19.44 -0.89
N TYR A 227 2.60 -18.34 -0.42
CA TYR A 227 3.24 -17.03 -0.36
C TYR A 227 4.56 -17.08 0.42
N LYS A 228 4.54 -17.45 1.70
CA LYS A 228 5.76 -17.57 2.52
C LYS A 228 6.78 -18.55 1.98
N LYS A 229 6.38 -19.59 1.23
CA LYS A 229 7.34 -20.53 0.62
C LYS A 229 8.10 -19.91 -0.55
N ARG A 230 7.55 -18.87 -1.19
CA ARG A 230 8.15 -18.16 -2.34
C ARG A 230 9.03 -16.98 -1.96
N VAL A 231 8.89 -16.48 -0.73
CA VAL A 231 9.53 -15.23 -0.25
C VAL A 231 10.45 -15.46 0.96
N LYS A 232 10.74 -16.72 1.25
CA LYS A 232 11.69 -17.15 2.29
C LYS A 232 13.10 -17.17 1.74
#